data_AF-A0A0D0D4Z1-F1
#
_entry.id   AF-A0A0D0D4Z1-F1
#
_cell.length_a   1.000
_cell.length_b   1.000
_cell.length_c   1.000
_cell.angle_alpha   90.00
_cell.angle_beta   90.00
_cell.angle_gamma   90.00
#
_symmetry.space_group_name_H-M   'P 1'
#
loop_
_entity.id
_entity.type
_entity.pdbx_description
1 polymer ?
#
loop_
_entity_poly.entity_id
_entity_poly.type
_entity_poly.pdbx_seq_one_letter_code
_entity_poly.pdbx_strand_id
1 'polypeptide(L)'
;VIMLVIFQLMFVWSHHHNCWPKFMTTFLHAQGILAKSLDLLHMFGLMMSHKWSVHSLNTNLTNALEKVHQQVHLKLFVISYDNMNIPFCSFLQ
;
A
#
# COMPACT_ATOMS: atom_id res chain seq x y z
N VAL A 1 18.39 -8.73 -21.24
CA VAL A 1 18.90 -7.50 -21.92
C VAL A 1 17.79 -6.72 -22.61
N ILE A 2 17.05 -7.31 -23.56
CA ILE A 2 15.95 -6.62 -24.28
C ILE A 2 14.91 -6.01 -23.32
N MET A 3 14.44 -6.78 -22.32
CA MET A 3 13.51 -6.26 -21.30
C MET A 3 14.08 -5.08 -20.51
N LEU A 4 15.38 -5.09 -20.22
CA LEU A 4 16.08 -4.06 -19.46
C LEU A 4 16.14 -2.75 -20.25
N VAL A 5 16.40 -2.84 -21.57
CA VAL A 5 16.36 -1.71 -22.51
C VAL A 5 14.95 -1.15 -22.61
N ILE A 6 13.93 -2.01 -22.66
CA ILE A 6 12.52 -1.57 -22.69
C ILE A 6 12.16 -0.82 -21.39
N PHE A 7 12.55 -1.34 -20.23
CA PHE A 7 12.31 -0.67 -18.94
C PHE A 7 12.99 0.71 -18.86
N GLN A 8 14.24 0.81 -19.32
CA GLN A 8 14.96 2.09 -19.38
C GLN A 8 14.31 3.08 -20.36
N LEU A 9 13.90 2.61 -21.54
CA LEU A 9 13.21 3.43 -22.52
C LEU A 9 11.87 3.92 -21.97
N MET A 10 11.12 3.07 -21.29
CA MET A 10 9.88 3.43 -20.61
C MET A 10 10.13 4.44 -19.48
N PHE A 11 11.18 4.26 -18.69
CA PHE A 11 11.53 5.18 -17.61
C PHE A 11 11.85 6.58 -18.11
N VAL A 12 12.62 6.69 -19.20
CA VAL A 12 12.99 7.98 -19.82
C VAL A 12 11.80 8.61 -20.54
N TRP A 13 11.01 7.83 -21.28
CA TRP A 13 9.95 8.35 -22.12
C TRP A 13 8.73 8.84 -21.33
N SER A 14 8.43 8.20 -20.19
CA SER A 14 7.29 8.61 -19.37
C SER A 14 7.54 8.32 -17.89
N HIS A 15 8.45 9.13 -17.32
CA HIS A 15 8.79 9.11 -15.90
C HIS A 15 7.55 9.22 -14.99
N HIS A 16 6.48 9.90 -15.46
CA HIS A 16 5.26 10.11 -14.67
C HIS A 16 4.11 9.17 -15.01
N HIS A 17 3.99 8.71 -16.25
CA HIS A 17 2.80 8.00 -16.74
C HIS A 17 2.98 6.48 -16.87
N ASN A 18 4.21 5.96 -16.73
CA ASN A 18 4.43 4.52 -16.83
C ASN A 18 4.11 3.79 -15.51
N CYS A 19 3.08 2.95 -15.57
CA CYS A 19 2.63 2.10 -14.45
C CYS A 19 3.56 0.91 -14.20
N TRP A 20 4.33 0.46 -15.21
CA TRP A 20 5.17 -0.73 -15.11
C TRP A 20 6.31 -0.60 -14.08
N PRO A 21 7.14 0.47 -14.09
CA PRO A 21 8.16 0.66 -13.07
C PRO A 21 7.56 0.82 -11.67
N LYS A 22 6.40 1.49 -11.57
CA LYS A 22 5.66 1.68 -10.31
C LYS A 22 5.20 0.33 -9.73
N PHE A 23 4.56 -0.50 -10.55
CA PHE A 23 4.09 -1.83 -10.17
C PHE A 23 5.24 -2.73 -9.73
N MET A 24 6.29 -2.79 -10.54
CA MET A 24 7.47 -3.61 -10.22
C MET A 24 8.13 -3.17 -8.92
N THR A 25 8.23 -1.86 -8.68
CA THR A 25 8.78 -1.32 -7.44
C THR A 25 7.95 -1.72 -6.23
N THR A 26 6.61 -1.58 -6.31
CA THR A 26 5.72 -1.99 -5.22
C THR A 26 5.78 -3.50 -4.96
N PHE A 27 5.91 -4.32 -6.02
CA PHE A 27 6.01 -5.76 -5.90
C PHE A 27 7.31 -6.19 -5.22
N LEU A 28 8.45 -5.66 -5.66
CA LEU A 28 9.75 -5.96 -5.06
C LEU A 28 9.84 -5.47 -3.61
N HIS A 29 9.30 -4.29 -3.32
CA HIS A 29 9.24 -3.79 -1.95
C HIS A 29 8.37 -4.69 -1.06
N ALA A 30 7.22 -5.18 -1.55
CA ALA A 30 6.38 -6.12 -0.81
C ALA A 30 7.09 -7.47 -0.56
N GLN A 31 8.00 -7.90 -1.44
CA GLN A 31 8.84 -9.07 -1.24
C GLN A 31 9.97 -8.86 -0.21
N GLY A 32 10.12 -7.65 0.36
CA GLY A 32 11.15 -7.36 1.36
C GLY A 32 12.55 -7.19 0.78
N ILE A 33 12.65 -6.79 -0.48
CA ILE A 33 13.94 -6.48 -1.10
C ILE A 33 14.63 -5.33 -0.36
N LEU A 34 15.96 -5.45 -0.24
CA LEU A 34 16.77 -4.47 0.45
C LEU A 34 16.63 -3.09 -0.20
N ALA A 35 16.47 -2.04 0.61
CA ALA A 35 16.39 -0.65 0.13
C ALA A 35 17.55 -0.29 -0.80
N LYS A 36 18.76 -0.78 -0.49
CA LYS A 36 19.97 -0.56 -1.29
C LYS A 36 19.90 -1.17 -2.70
N SER A 37 19.27 -2.34 -2.86
CA SER A 37 19.05 -2.93 -4.19
C SER A 37 17.97 -2.20 -4.98
N LEU A 38 16.95 -1.68 -4.30
CA LEU A 38 15.94 -0.83 -4.92
C LEU A 38 16.55 0.49 -5.42
N ASP A 39 17.41 1.12 -4.63
CA ASP A 39 18.12 2.34 -5.04
C ASP A 39 19.10 2.07 -6.17
N LEU A 40 19.76 0.91 -6.19
CA LEU A 40 20.62 0.51 -7.31
C LEU A 40 19.80 0.31 -8.59
N LEU A 41 18.66 -0.39 -8.52
CA LEU A 41 17.73 -0.56 -9.64
C LEU A 41 17.13 0.77 -10.12
N HIS A 42 16.90 1.71 -9.19
CA HIS A 42 16.44 3.06 -9.50
C HIS A 42 17.53 3.87 -10.23
N MET A 43 18.79 3.78 -9.81
CA MET A 43 19.93 4.38 -10.53
C MET A 43 20.07 3.84 -11.96
N PHE A 44 19.73 2.58 -12.18
CA PHE A 44 19.67 1.99 -13.53
C PHE A 44 18.45 2.42 -14.35
N GLY A 45 17.54 3.23 -13.78
CA GLY A 45 16.31 3.67 -14.43
C GLY A 45 15.30 2.55 -14.66
N LEU A 46 15.34 1.49 -13.85
CA LEU A 46 14.45 0.33 -14.00
C LEU A 46 13.23 0.42 -13.06
N MET A 47 13.43 1.02 -11.90
CA MET A 47 12.47 1.06 -10.80
C MET A 47 12.31 2.49 -10.28
N MET A 48 11.27 2.71 -9.50
CA MET A 48 11.10 3.92 -8.72
C MET A 48 11.99 3.88 -7.48
N SER A 49 12.29 5.06 -6.91
CA SER A 49 13.14 5.13 -5.73
C SER A 49 12.51 4.42 -4.55
N HIS A 50 13.35 3.91 -3.64
CA HIS A 50 12.86 3.33 -2.40
C HIS A 50 11.97 4.32 -1.62
N LYS A 51 12.35 5.61 -1.60
CA LYS A 51 11.55 6.68 -0.98
C LYS A 51 10.15 6.79 -1.60
N TRP A 52 10.03 6.71 -2.92
CA TRP A 52 8.74 6.71 -3.61
C TRP A 52 7.91 5.48 -3.23
N SER A 53 8.55 4.30 -3.17
CA SER A 53 7.89 3.05 -2.80
C SER A 53 7.28 3.10 -1.40
N VAL A 54 8.07 3.50 -0.40
CA VAL A 54 7.62 3.62 0.99
C VAL A 54 6.50 4.65 1.10
N HIS A 55 6.65 5.80 0.44
CA HIS A 55 5.61 6.82 0.44
C HIS A 55 4.31 6.28 -0.17
N SER A 56 4.37 5.69 -1.38
CA SER A 56 3.20 5.15 -2.07
C SER A 56 2.51 4.04 -1.29
N LEU A 57 3.27 3.16 -0.62
CA LEU A 57 2.70 2.11 0.21
C LEU A 57 2.02 2.68 1.44
N ASN A 58 2.64 3.64 2.12
CA ASN A 58 2.03 4.30 3.27
C ASN A 58 0.74 5.03 2.88
N THR A 59 0.72 5.77 1.76
CA THR A 59 -0.49 6.46 1.31
C THR A 59 -1.60 5.47 0.95
N ASN A 60 -1.25 4.35 0.31
CA ASN A 60 -2.23 3.30 0.00
C ASN A 60 -2.77 2.63 1.27
N LEU A 61 -1.90 2.38 2.26
CA LEU A 61 -2.27 1.80 3.54
C LEU A 61 -3.16 2.74 4.34
N THR A 62 -2.83 4.03 4.42
CA THR A 62 -3.66 5.04 5.12
C THR A 62 -5.02 5.17 4.46
N ASN A 63 -5.07 5.19 3.13
CA ASN A 63 -6.34 5.23 2.39
C ASN A 63 -7.18 3.96 2.60
N ALA A 64 -6.54 2.80 2.67
CA ALA A 64 -7.23 1.55 2.98
C ALA A 64 -7.74 1.53 4.43
N LEU A 65 -6.91 1.97 5.38
CA LEU A 65 -7.27 2.09 6.79
C LEU A 65 -8.44 3.05 6.99
N GLU A 66 -8.45 4.18 6.30
CA GLU A 66 -9.55 5.16 6.36
C GLU A 66 -10.87 4.55 5.87
N LYS A 67 -10.85 3.79 4.77
CA LYS A 67 -12.03 3.06 4.28
C LYS A 67 -12.52 2.02 5.28
N VAL A 68 -11.60 1.28 5.91
CA VAL A 68 -11.95 0.33 6.97
C VAL A 68 -12.55 1.07 8.16
N HIS A 69 -11.97 2.19 8.59
CA HIS A 69 -12.49 3.00 9.68
C HIS A 69 -13.90 3.51 9.39
N GLN A 70 -14.16 3.99 8.17
CA GLN A 70 -15.51 4.40 7.73
C GLN A 70 -16.50 3.23 7.79
N GLN A 71 -16.11 2.05 7.30
CA GLN A 71 -16.96 0.85 7.35
C GLN A 71 -17.21 0.37 8.78
N VAL A 72 -16.18 0.40 9.64
CA VAL A 72 -16.29 0.05 11.06
C VAL A 72 -17.22 1.02 11.76
N HIS A 73 -17.11 2.33 11.52
CA HIS A 73 -18.01 3.32 12.13
C HIS A 73 -19.47 3.14 11.69
N LEU A 74 -19.71 2.86 10.40
CA LEU A 74 -21.05 2.53 9.90
C LEU A 74 -21.59 1.24 10.52
N LYS A 75 -20.74 0.23 10.69
CA LYS A 75 -21.14 -1.10 11.21
C LYS A 75 -21.27 -1.12 12.73
N LEU A 76 -20.47 -0.35 13.48
CA LEU A 76 -20.63 -0.15 14.93
C LEU A 76 -21.97 0.51 15.24
N PHE A 77 -22.40 1.46 14.40
CA PHE A 77 -23.75 2.05 14.52
C PHE A 77 -24.83 0.97 14.36
N VAL A 78 -24.68 0.05 13.40
CA VAL A 78 -25.60 -1.09 13.22
C VAL A 78 -25.56 -2.07 14.40
N ILE A 79 -24.37 -2.42 14.90
CA ILE A 79 -24.21 -3.33 16.05
C ILE A 79 -24.76 -2.73 17.35
N SER A 80 -24.71 -1.40 17.50
CA SER A 80 -25.25 -0.70 18.68
C SER A 80 -26.77 -0.83 18.80
N TYR A 81 -27.48 -0.93 17.67
CA TYR A 81 -28.93 -1.16 17.66
C TYR A 81 -29.30 -2.64 17.88
N ASP A 82 -28.45 -3.58 17.46
CA ASP A 82 -28.71 -5.02 17.62
C ASP A 82 -28.37 -5.56 19.02
N ASN A 83 -27.75 -4.76 19.88
CA ASN A 83 -27.20 -5.24 21.16
C ASN A 83 -27.94 -4.73 22.41
N MET A 84 -29.17 -4.24 22.29
CA MET A 84 -30.01 -3.81 23.43
C MET A 84 -30.55 -4.97 24.28
N ASN A 85 -29.92 -6.15 24.24
CA ASN A 85 -30.26 -7.28 25.08
C ASN A 85 -29.05 -8.13 25.52
N ILE A 86 -27.90 -7.49 25.82
CA ILE A 86 -26.92 -8.17 26.68
C ILE A 86 -27.40 -8.00 28.13
N PRO A 87 -27.87 -9.06 28.80
CA PRO A 87 -28.10 -8.99 30.23
C PRO A 87 -26.74 -8.76 30.89
N PHE A 88 -26.53 -7.57 31.45
CA PHE A 88 -25.46 -7.36 32.41
C PHE A 88 -25.73 -8.31 33.58
N CYS A 89 -24.98 -9.41 33.66
CA CYS A 89 -24.84 -10.14 34.91
C CYS A 89 -24.16 -9.21 35.91
N SER A 90 -24.96 -8.43 36.64
CA SER A 90 -24.54 -7.91 37.92
C SER A 90 -24.25 -9.13 38.80
N PHE A 91 -22.97 -9.36 39.08
CA PHE A 91 -22.61 -10.21 40.20
C PHE A 91 -23.16 -9.53 41.45
N LEU A 92 -24.25 -10.09 41.96
CA LEU A 92 -24.94 -9.63 43.14
C LEU A 92 -24.39 -10.41 44.34
N GLN A 93 -23.89 -9.63 45.29
CA GLN A 93 -23.58 -9.92 46.70
C GLN A 93 -22.18 -10.43 47.05
#